data_AF-A0AAE4R7F6-F1
#
_entry.id   AF-A0AAE4R7F6-F1
#
_cell.length_a   1.000
_cell.length_b   1.000
_cell.length_c   1.000
_cell.angle_alpha   90.00
_cell.angle_beta   90.00
_cell.angle_gamma   90.00
#
_symmetry.space_group_name_H-M   'P 1'
#
loop_
_entity.id
_entity.type
_entity.pdbx_description
1 polymer ?
#
loop_
_entity_poly.entity_id
_entity_poly.type
_entity_poly.pdbx_seq_one_letter_code
_entity_poly.pdbx_strand_id
1 'polypeptide(L)'
;MAISFPSAAVATDQNSITLPAHQPGDLIFIFAFRQAAAPPSVPAAGGTVPTFVTIDAGNGPYNALVTAYAIATSDSHTSGTWTNAAAMCAFVIRGAKTIGPIGGHGIGGTGFGANQASSPAVTLSKNDGSSAVIHVIGLGDSANTAFSAGVGGVSAGFTQQVVGQYGGSNRAVVLGTKNVTTSDSVMGVGGGGPYFLGATVEILAADVSTTGFFAMF
;
A
#
# COMPACT_ATOMS: atom_id res chain seq x y z
N MET A 1 -16.23 10.89 -8.80
CA MET A 1 -15.95 9.60 -9.48
C MET A 1 -15.61 8.59 -8.39
N ALA A 2 -15.97 7.32 -8.51
CA ALA A 2 -15.66 6.34 -7.46
C ALA A 2 -14.23 5.78 -7.63
N ILE A 3 -13.47 5.67 -6.53
CA ILE A 3 -12.19 4.95 -6.52
C ILE A 3 -12.44 3.45 -6.72
N SER A 4 -11.60 2.81 -7.51
CA SER A 4 -11.59 1.35 -7.67
C SER A 4 -10.17 0.79 -7.69
N PHE A 5 -10.05 -0.49 -7.31
CA PHE A 5 -8.79 -1.24 -7.23
C PHE A 5 -8.82 -2.37 -8.27
N PRO A 6 -8.60 -2.08 -9.55
CA PRO A 6 -8.71 -3.07 -10.63
C PRO A 6 -7.76 -4.27 -10.48
N SER A 7 -6.61 -4.09 -9.83
CA SER A 7 -5.62 -5.17 -9.70
C SER A 7 -4.54 -4.87 -8.66
N ALA A 8 -3.91 -5.95 -8.19
CA ALA A 8 -2.85 -5.95 -7.21
C ALA A 8 -1.81 -7.01 -7.56
N ALA A 9 -0.55 -6.78 -7.18
CA ALA A 9 0.52 -7.75 -7.30
C ALA A 9 1.36 -7.80 -6.02
N VAL A 10 2.07 -8.91 -5.83
CA VAL A 10 3.04 -9.09 -4.76
C VAL A 10 4.30 -9.75 -5.29
N ALA A 11 5.45 -9.35 -4.76
CA ALA A 11 6.74 -9.97 -5.02
C ALA A 11 7.46 -10.20 -3.70
N THR A 12 7.97 -11.41 -3.49
CA THR A 12 8.68 -11.84 -2.28
C THR A 12 10.09 -12.28 -2.65
N ASP A 13 11.08 -11.95 -1.82
CA ASP A 13 12.50 -12.13 -2.09
C ASP A 13 12.97 -11.49 -3.40
N GLN A 14 12.34 -10.36 -3.74
CA GLN A 14 12.65 -9.55 -4.92
C GLN A 14 12.75 -8.08 -4.53
N ASN A 15 13.55 -7.34 -5.28
CA ASN A 15 13.70 -5.90 -5.20
C ASN A 15 13.05 -5.15 -6.39
N SER A 16 12.22 -5.86 -7.15
CA SER A 16 11.37 -5.33 -8.20
C SER A 16 10.06 -6.13 -8.24
N ILE A 17 9.03 -5.56 -8.84
CA ILE A 17 7.70 -6.18 -8.95
C ILE A 17 7.13 -5.92 -10.33
N THR A 18 6.51 -6.95 -10.91
CA THR A 18 5.71 -6.77 -12.13
C THR A 18 4.48 -5.95 -11.75
N LEU A 19 4.38 -4.74 -12.30
CA LEU A 19 3.22 -3.89 -12.05
C LEU A 19 1.97 -4.56 -12.66
N PRO A 20 0.83 -4.58 -11.95
CA PRO A 20 -0.41 -5.00 -12.54
C PRO A 20 -0.76 -4.17 -13.79
N ALA A 21 -1.64 -4.69 -14.64
CA ALA A 21 -2.11 -3.97 -15.81
C ALA A 21 -2.69 -2.59 -15.40
N HIS A 22 -2.16 -1.54 -16.01
CA HIS A 22 -2.49 -0.15 -15.72
C HIS A 22 -2.60 0.64 -17.03
N GLN A 23 -3.19 1.83 -16.94
CA GLN A 23 -3.30 2.76 -18.06
C GLN A 23 -2.90 4.18 -17.62
N PRO A 24 -2.62 5.10 -18.55
CA PRO A 24 -2.38 6.50 -18.22
C PRO A 24 -3.48 7.08 -17.32
N GLY A 25 -3.07 7.81 -16.28
CA GLY A 25 -3.96 8.41 -15.28
C GLY A 25 -4.31 7.52 -14.10
N ASP A 26 -3.99 6.22 -14.13
CA ASP A 26 -4.08 5.38 -12.94
C ASP A 26 -2.99 5.78 -11.92
N LEU A 27 -3.30 5.68 -10.63
CA LEU A 27 -2.31 5.78 -9.58
C LEU A 27 -1.72 4.39 -9.31
N ILE A 28 -0.41 4.28 -9.42
CA ILE A 28 0.36 3.10 -9.03
C ILE A 28 0.84 3.32 -7.61
N PHE A 29 0.35 2.54 -6.64
CA PHE A 29 0.83 2.56 -5.26
C PHE A 29 1.77 1.38 -5.04
N ILE A 30 2.90 1.61 -4.37
CA ILE A 30 3.86 0.58 -4.00
C ILE A 30 4.13 0.63 -2.50
N PHE A 31 4.09 -0.54 -1.88
CA PHE A 31 4.64 -0.78 -0.56
C PHE A 31 5.88 -1.66 -0.70
N ALA A 32 7.02 -1.20 -0.23
CA ALA A 32 8.27 -1.96 -0.17
C ALA A 32 8.63 -2.20 1.29
N PHE A 33 9.03 -3.43 1.61
CA PHE A 33 9.36 -3.87 2.96
C PHE A 33 10.71 -4.57 3.02
N ARG A 34 11.36 -4.45 4.17
CA ARG A 34 12.61 -5.12 4.51
C ARG A 34 12.60 -5.54 5.97
N GLN A 35 13.15 -6.72 6.26
CA GLN A 35 13.47 -7.13 7.62
C GLN A 35 14.90 -6.69 8.02
N ALA A 36 15.15 -5.39 7.98
CA ALA A 36 16.34 -4.77 8.56
C ALA A 36 16.07 -3.26 8.76
N ALA A 37 16.89 -2.60 9.55
CA ALA A 37 16.68 -1.19 9.93
C ALA A 37 16.80 -0.19 8.75
N ALA A 38 17.55 -0.51 7.70
CA ALA A 38 17.72 0.41 6.58
C ALA A 38 16.51 0.31 5.62
N PRO A 39 15.71 1.39 5.48
CA PRO A 39 14.49 1.37 4.69
C PRO A 39 14.77 1.13 3.20
N PRO A 40 13.79 0.54 2.48
CA PRO A 40 13.78 0.57 1.03
C PRO A 40 13.90 2.00 0.47
N SER A 41 14.35 2.15 -0.77
CA SER A 41 14.29 3.44 -1.47
C SER A 41 13.78 3.29 -2.90
N VAL A 42 13.03 4.30 -3.34
CA VAL A 42 12.49 4.37 -4.70
C VAL A 42 13.63 4.34 -5.73
N PRO A 43 13.43 3.71 -6.90
CA PRO A 43 14.38 3.78 -8.00
C PRO A 43 14.43 5.20 -8.59
N ALA A 44 15.55 5.51 -9.26
CA ALA A 44 15.61 6.70 -10.10
C ALA A 44 14.65 6.57 -11.30
N ALA A 45 13.96 7.66 -11.63
CA ALA A 45 13.11 7.73 -12.81
C ALA A 45 13.95 7.65 -14.09
N GLY A 46 13.43 6.98 -15.11
CA GLY A 46 14.09 6.84 -16.41
C GLY A 46 13.55 5.68 -17.22
N GLY A 47 13.50 5.85 -18.55
CA GLY A 47 12.91 4.85 -19.45
C GLY A 47 11.46 4.54 -19.06
N THR A 48 11.19 3.28 -18.71
CA THR A 48 9.87 2.79 -18.26
C THR A 48 9.63 2.98 -16.76
N VAL A 49 10.61 3.39 -15.97
CA VAL A 49 10.45 3.64 -14.52
C VAL A 49 9.86 5.02 -14.30
N PRO A 50 8.64 5.16 -13.75
CA PRO A 50 8.04 6.45 -13.49
C PRO A 50 8.71 7.17 -12.32
N THR A 51 8.43 8.46 -12.18
CA THR A 51 8.82 9.23 -10.98
C THR A 51 7.94 8.82 -9.81
N PHE A 52 8.48 7.95 -8.94
CA PHE A 52 7.84 7.62 -7.67
C PHE A 52 8.01 8.74 -6.65
N VAL A 53 6.92 9.09 -5.97
CA VAL A 53 6.89 10.00 -4.84
C VAL A 53 6.71 9.18 -3.57
N THR A 54 7.69 9.24 -2.67
CA THR A 54 7.60 8.64 -1.33
C THR A 54 6.48 9.31 -0.55
N ILE A 55 5.61 8.50 0.05
CA ILE A 55 4.56 8.94 0.98
C ILE A 55 5.13 8.88 2.39
N ASP A 56 5.48 7.66 2.83
CA ASP A 56 6.12 7.42 4.11
C ASP A 56 7.37 6.58 3.96
N ALA A 57 8.33 6.81 4.85
CA ALA A 57 9.48 5.94 5.06
C ALA A 57 9.70 5.77 6.57
N GLY A 58 9.83 4.53 7.02
CA GLY A 58 9.90 4.23 8.44
C GLY A 58 10.70 2.99 8.74
N ASN A 59 11.28 2.94 9.92
CA ASN A 59 12.02 1.80 10.39
C ASN A 59 11.86 1.56 11.90
N GLY A 60 12.08 0.31 12.27
CA GLY A 60 12.46 -0.13 13.60
C GLY A 60 13.80 -0.88 13.53
N PRO A 61 14.26 -1.47 14.64
CA PRO A 61 15.57 -2.13 14.68
C PRO A 61 15.71 -3.33 13.73
N TYR A 62 14.60 -3.99 13.38
CA TYR A 62 14.60 -5.24 12.58
C TYR A 62 13.69 -5.20 11.36
N ASN A 63 13.09 -4.06 11.06
CA ASN A 63 12.09 -3.93 10.02
C ASN A 63 12.06 -2.51 9.50
N ALA A 64 11.81 -2.35 8.21
CA ALA A 64 11.66 -1.04 7.60
C ALA A 64 10.74 -1.13 6.38
N LEU A 65 10.06 -0.02 6.09
CA LEU A 65 9.15 0.10 4.97
C LEU A 65 9.31 1.43 4.25
N VAL A 66 8.84 1.44 3.00
CA VAL A 66 8.48 2.64 2.26
C VAL A 66 7.13 2.42 1.59
N THR A 67 6.27 3.43 1.63
CA THR A 67 5.12 3.57 0.74
C THR A 67 5.42 4.67 -0.28
N ALA A 68 5.07 4.45 -1.53
CA ALA A 68 5.22 5.45 -2.58
C ALA A 68 4.10 5.33 -3.61
N TYR A 69 3.93 6.36 -4.42
CA TYR A 69 3.05 6.30 -5.57
C TYR A 69 3.68 6.92 -6.82
N ALA A 70 3.14 6.58 -7.98
CA ALA A 70 3.35 7.29 -9.22
C ALA A 70 2.02 7.42 -9.95
N ILE A 71 1.84 8.47 -10.74
CA ILE A 71 0.75 8.54 -11.72
C ILE A 71 1.27 7.95 -13.02
N ALA A 72 0.60 6.91 -13.51
CA ALA A 72 0.95 6.28 -14.77
C ALA A 72 0.78 7.28 -15.92
N THR A 73 1.81 7.42 -16.75
CA THR A 73 1.76 8.20 -18.01
C THR A 73 1.71 7.30 -19.24
N SER A 74 1.97 6.00 -19.06
CA SER A 74 1.83 4.93 -20.04
C SER A 74 1.32 3.66 -19.38
N ASP A 75 0.98 2.64 -20.17
CA ASP A 75 0.69 1.26 -19.74
C ASP A 75 1.95 0.37 -19.65
N SER A 76 3.11 0.94 -19.97
CA SER A 76 4.40 0.24 -20.09
C SER A 76 5.30 0.42 -18.88
N HIS A 77 4.79 0.99 -17.78
CA HIS A 77 5.64 1.27 -16.63
C HIS A 77 6.15 -0.01 -15.98
N THR A 78 7.36 0.09 -15.46
CA THR A 78 8.00 -0.93 -14.62
C THR A 78 8.24 -0.36 -13.23
N SER A 79 8.25 -1.21 -12.20
CA SER A 79 8.53 -0.75 -10.83
C SER A 79 9.94 -0.19 -10.64
N GLY A 80 10.87 -0.52 -11.53
CA GLY A 80 12.31 -0.32 -11.34
C GLY A 80 12.88 -1.24 -10.25
N THR A 81 14.17 -1.04 -9.94
CA THR A 81 14.88 -1.75 -8.85
C THR A 81 14.91 -0.89 -7.58
N TRP A 82 14.24 -1.37 -6.54
CA TRP A 82 14.14 -0.72 -5.25
C TRP A 82 15.31 -1.14 -4.37
N THR A 83 16.14 -0.18 -3.99
CA THR A 83 17.28 -0.49 -3.11
C THR A 83 16.72 -0.93 -1.76
N ASN A 84 17.34 -1.94 -1.13
CA ASN A 84 16.95 -2.47 0.18
C ASN A 84 15.55 -3.11 0.27
N ALA A 85 14.79 -3.24 -0.82
CA ALA A 85 13.52 -3.98 -0.80
C ALA A 85 13.76 -5.50 -0.77
N ALA A 86 12.93 -6.20 -0.01
CA ALA A 86 12.93 -7.67 0.06
C ALA A 86 11.53 -8.29 -0.08
N ALA A 87 10.47 -7.50 0.08
CA ALA A 87 9.17 -7.78 -0.50
C ALA A 87 8.48 -6.49 -0.91
N MET A 88 7.57 -6.61 -1.86
CA MET A 88 6.85 -5.51 -2.43
C MET A 88 5.40 -5.90 -2.71
N CYS A 89 4.48 -4.96 -2.53
CA CYS A 89 3.11 -5.01 -3.05
C CYS A 89 2.90 -3.82 -3.98
N ALA A 90 2.16 -4.01 -5.08
CA ALA A 90 1.81 -2.96 -6.00
C ALA A 90 0.30 -2.95 -6.30
N PHE A 91 -0.28 -1.76 -6.38
CA PHE A 91 -1.69 -1.53 -6.64
C PHE A 91 -1.85 -0.57 -7.80
N VAL A 92 -2.81 -0.89 -8.66
CA VAL A 92 -3.32 0.05 -9.64
C VAL A 92 -4.64 0.56 -9.10
N ILE A 93 -4.77 1.88 -9.00
CA ILE A 93 -5.91 2.56 -8.42
C ILE A 93 -6.47 3.50 -9.47
N ARG A 94 -7.76 3.32 -9.77
CA ARG A 94 -8.45 4.13 -10.78
C ARG A 94 -9.39 5.11 -10.12
N GLY A 95 -9.39 6.34 -10.64
CA GLY A 95 -10.23 7.43 -10.17
C GLY A 95 -9.67 8.23 -9.00
N ALA A 96 -8.38 8.04 -8.66
CA ALA A 96 -7.64 8.94 -7.77
C ALA A 96 -7.36 10.30 -8.45
N LYS A 97 -7.09 11.35 -7.66
CA LYS A 97 -6.58 12.61 -8.22
C LYS A 97 -5.23 12.38 -8.93
N THR A 98 -4.99 13.08 -10.02
CA THR A 98 -3.68 13.05 -10.69
C THR A 98 -2.66 14.01 -10.06
N ILE A 99 -3.14 14.98 -9.27
CA ILE A 99 -2.32 15.93 -8.52
C ILE A 99 -2.76 15.87 -7.06
N GLY A 100 -1.82 15.63 -6.15
CA GLY A 100 -2.10 15.47 -4.71
C GLY A 100 -3.10 14.35 -4.40
N PRO A 101 -2.87 13.09 -4.83
CA PRO A 101 -3.79 11.98 -4.57
C PRO A 101 -3.83 11.51 -3.12
N ILE A 102 -2.88 11.90 -2.29
CA ILE A 102 -2.70 11.32 -0.96
C ILE A 102 -3.33 12.24 0.08
N GLY A 103 -4.20 11.67 0.91
CA GLY A 103 -4.82 12.32 2.06
C GLY A 103 -4.10 11.98 3.36
N GLY A 104 -4.86 11.67 4.41
CA GLY A 104 -4.31 11.22 5.69
C GLY A 104 -3.49 9.93 5.54
N HIS A 105 -2.30 9.90 6.12
CA HIS A 105 -1.42 8.74 6.07
C HIS A 105 -0.58 8.62 7.34
N GLY A 106 -0.01 7.45 7.55
CA GLY A 106 0.92 7.22 8.65
C GLY A 106 1.43 5.79 8.74
N ILE A 107 2.54 5.65 9.45
CA ILE A 107 3.21 4.37 9.71
C ILE A 107 3.09 3.98 11.18
N GLY A 108 3.07 2.68 11.46
CA GLY A 108 2.97 2.17 12.82
C GLY A 108 3.28 0.68 12.91
N GLY A 109 3.42 0.17 14.13
CA GLY A 109 3.57 -1.27 14.38
C GLY A 109 4.87 -1.73 15.04
N THR A 110 5.50 -0.91 15.87
CA THR A 110 6.83 -1.16 16.45
C THR A 110 6.90 -2.19 17.59
N GLY A 111 5.96 -3.14 17.66
CA GLY A 111 5.86 -4.08 18.78
C GLY A 111 6.73 -5.33 18.62
N PHE A 112 7.84 -5.40 19.34
CA PHE A 112 8.43 -6.69 19.71
C PHE A 112 7.43 -7.46 20.58
N GLY A 113 7.14 -8.73 20.24
CA GLY A 113 6.30 -9.59 21.06
C GLY A 113 4.79 -9.33 21.03
N ALA A 114 4.29 -8.53 20.07
CA ALA A 114 2.85 -8.37 19.88
C ALA A 114 2.26 -9.56 19.10
N ASN A 115 1.16 -10.12 19.63
CA ASN A 115 0.48 -11.29 19.05
C ASN A 115 -0.44 -10.96 17.86
N GLN A 116 -0.53 -9.68 17.47
CA GLN A 116 -1.32 -9.21 16.34
C GLN A 116 -0.57 -8.09 15.64
N ALA A 117 -0.37 -8.25 14.34
CA ALA A 117 0.21 -7.21 13.50
C ALA A 117 -0.87 -6.21 13.11
N SER A 118 -0.52 -4.92 13.04
CA SER A 118 -1.48 -3.87 12.69
C SER A 118 -0.85 -2.67 12.00
N SER A 119 -1.62 -2.00 11.15
CA SER A 119 -1.33 -0.66 10.63
C SER A 119 -2.08 0.42 11.44
N PRO A 120 -1.55 1.64 11.60
CA PRO A 120 -2.21 2.69 12.40
C PRO A 120 -3.55 3.13 11.80
N ALA A 121 -4.42 3.73 12.59
CA ALA A 121 -5.55 4.49 12.04
C ALA A 121 -5.06 5.89 11.61
N VAL A 122 -5.69 6.48 10.59
CA VAL A 122 -5.38 7.84 10.14
C VAL A 122 -6.59 8.77 10.20
N THR A 123 -6.33 10.06 10.40
CA THR A 123 -7.36 11.09 10.23
C THR A 123 -7.54 11.36 8.74
N LEU A 124 -8.75 11.09 8.23
CA LEU A 124 -9.06 11.36 6.83
C LEU A 124 -9.09 12.85 6.54
N SER A 125 -8.57 13.21 5.37
CA SER A 125 -8.66 14.56 4.79
C SER A 125 -10.03 14.81 4.18
N LYS A 126 -10.74 13.75 3.77
CA LYS A 126 -12.14 13.82 3.35
C LYS A 126 -13.00 12.78 4.06
N ASN A 127 -14.09 13.24 4.66
CA ASN A 127 -15.07 12.42 5.38
C ASN A 127 -16.42 12.39 4.64
N ASP A 128 -16.39 12.55 3.31
CA ASP A 128 -17.56 12.60 2.42
C ASP A 128 -17.82 11.27 1.68
N GLY A 129 -17.01 10.25 1.95
CA GLY A 129 -17.08 8.94 1.29
C GLY A 129 -16.54 8.86 -0.12
N SER A 130 -15.86 9.91 -0.59
CA SER A 130 -15.18 9.89 -1.88
C SER A 130 -13.81 9.20 -1.83
N SER A 131 -13.18 9.11 -0.65
CA SER A 131 -11.85 8.52 -0.48
C SER A 131 -11.89 6.99 -0.31
N ALA A 132 -10.74 6.36 -0.58
CA ALA A 132 -10.47 4.99 -0.19
C ALA A 132 -9.23 4.94 0.70
N VAL A 133 -9.15 3.96 1.59
CA VAL A 133 -8.01 3.75 2.47
C VAL A 133 -7.32 2.44 2.11
N ILE A 134 -6.00 2.49 2.02
CA ILE A 134 -5.12 1.36 1.83
C ILE A 134 -4.41 1.10 3.15
N HIS A 135 -4.40 -0.15 3.58
CA HIS A 135 -3.60 -0.62 4.70
C HIS A 135 -2.62 -1.67 4.19
N VAL A 136 -1.37 -1.51 4.58
CA VAL A 136 -0.29 -2.46 4.28
C VAL A 136 0.40 -2.87 5.55
N ILE A 137 0.79 -4.13 5.62
CA ILE A 137 1.59 -4.67 6.71
C ILE A 137 2.66 -5.56 6.12
N GLY A 138 3.91 -5.31 6.51
CA GLY A 138 5.03 -6.20 6.31
C GLY A 138 5.42 -6.88 7.62
N LEU A 139 5.73 -8.17 7.54
CA LEU A 139 6.10 -9.03 8.65
C LEU A 139 7.52 -9.53 8.46
N GLY A 140 8.38 -9.28 9.45
CA GLY A 140 9.61 -10.02 9.68
C GLY A 140 9.32 -11.31 10.46
N ASP A 141 10.17 -12.31 10.27
CA ASP A 141 10.18 -13.62 10.94
C ASP A 141 9.11 -13.87 12.04
N SER A 142 7.97 -14.43 11.65
CA SER A 142 6.88 -14.80 12.53
C SER A 142 6.87 -16.31 12.78
N ALA A 143 7.16 -16.86 13.95
CA ALA A 143 6.95 -18.31 14.19
C ALA A 143 5.48 -18.82 14.00
N ASN A 144 4.61 -17.97 13.45
CA ASN A 144 3.18 -18.10 13.33
C ASN A 144 2.76 -18.63 11.96
N THR A 145 2.29 -19.87 11.94
CA THR A 145 1.77 -20.51 10.74
C THR A 145 0.38 -20.01 10.32
N ALA A 146 -0.28 -19.15 11.11
CA ALA A 146 -1.60 -18.62 10.75
C ALA A 146 -1.55 -17.70 9.51
N PHE A 147 -0.41 -17.01 9.29
CA PHE A 147 -0.16 -16.28 8.06
C PHE A 147 0.29 -17.21 6.93
N SER A 148 1.07 -18.26 7.25
CA SER A 148 1.54 -19.24 6.26
C SER A 148 0.46 -20.17 5.73
N ALA A 149 -0.69 -20.24 6.40
CA ALA A 149 -1.85 -20.99 5.93
C ALA A 149 -2.70 -20.23 4.90
N GLY A 150 -2.33 -19.01 4.49
CA GLY A 150 -3.12 -18.22 3.54
C GLY A 150 -4.49 -17.75 4.06
N VAL A 151 -4.72 -17.84 5.39
CA VAL A 151 -6.03 -17.51 6.02
C VAL A 151 -5.94 -16.41 7.09
N GLY A 152 -4.83 -15.69 7.17
CA GLY A 152 -4.73 -14.47 8.00
C GLY A 152 -5.50 -13.32 7.35
N GLY A 153 -6.84 -13.37 7.40
CA GLY A 153 -7.70 -12.37 6.79
C GLY A 153 -7.42 -10.96 7.32
N VAL A 154 -7.67 -9.96 6.47
CA VAL A 154 -7.74 -8.56 6.91
C VAL A 154 -8.87 -8.38 7.93
N SER A 155 -8.73 -7.38 8.81
CA SER A 155 -9.78 -7.05 9.79
C SER A 155 -11.17 -6.85 9.16
N ALA A 156 -12.22 -7.08 9.95
CA ALA A 156 -13.58 -6.83 9.52
C ALA A 156 -13.74 -5.40 8.97
N GLY A 157 -14.39 -5.28 7.81
CA GLY A 157 -14.55 -4.01 7.10
C GLY A 157 -13.46 -3.69 6.08
N PHE A 158 -12.42 -4.53 5.96
CA PHE A 158 -11.42 -4.45 4.89
C PHE A 158 -11.62 -5.55 3.86
N THR A 159 -11.25 -5.26 2.61
CA THR A 159 -11.15 -6.23 1.52
C THR A 159 -9.68 -6.59 1.33
N GLN A 160 -9.32 -7.86 1.51
CA GLN A 160 -7.97 -8.33 1.20
C GLN A 160 -7.78 -8.32 -0.31
N GLN A 161 -6.70 -7.70 -0.76
CA GLN A 161 -6.42 -7.58 -2.18
C GLN A 161 -5.26 -8.47 -2.62
N VAL A 162 -4.21 -8.54 -1.80
CA VAL A 162 -3.07 -9.42 -2.07
C VAL A 162 -2.39 -9.84 -0.77
N VAL A 163 -1.86 -11.06 -0.80
CA VAL A 163 -0.97 -11.62 0.23
C VAL A 163 0.20 -12.31 -0.45
N GLY A 164 1.41 -12.05 0.03
CA GLY A 164 2.61 -12.76 -0.41
C GLY A 164 3.37 -13.33 0.78
N GLN A 165 3.73 -14.60 0.68
CA GLN A 165 4.54 -15.31 1.65
C GLN A 165 5.90 -15.67 1.05
N TYR A 166 6.91 -15.76 1.91
CA TYR A 166 8.28 -16.10 1.56
C TYR A 166 8.51 -17.62 1.70
N GLY A 167 9.36 -18.19 0.84
CA GLY A 167 9.74 -19.60 0.91
C GLY A 167 10.83 -19.84 1.95
N GLY A 168 10.57 -20.64 2.98
CA GLY A 168 11.56 -21.04 3.98
C GLY A 168 11.79 -20.05 5.14
N SER A 169 11.04 -18.96 5.22
CA SER A 169 11.03 -18.04 6.36
C SER A 169 9.63 -17.45 6.54
N ASN A 170 9.25 -17.21 7.79
CA ASN A 170 7.92 -16.72 8.13
C ASN A 170 7.80 -15.20 7.95
N ARG A 171 8.10 -14.73 6.76
CA ARG A 171 7.95 -13.33 6.39
C ARG A 171 6.73 -13.23 5.50
N ALA A 172 6.10 -12.07 5.49
CA ALA A 172 4.97 -11.86 4.61
C ALA A 172 4.63 -10.39 4.40
N VAL A 173 3.84 -10.12 3.36
CA VAL A 173 3.23 -8.82 3.13
C VAL A 173 1.74 -9.01 2.81
N VAL A 174 0.90 -8.21 3.44
CA VAL A 174 -0.55 -8.14 3.16
C VAL A 174 -0.92 -6.72 2.83
N LEU A 175 -1.82 -6.59 1.86
CA LEU A 175 -2.51 -5.33 1.59
C LEU A 175 -4.03 -5.55 1.64
N GLY A 176 -4.70 -4.68 2.40
CA GLY A 176 -6.15 -4.58 2.47
C GLY A 176 -6.62 -3.18 2.11
N THR A 177 -7.80 -3.10 1.50
CA THR A 177 -8.42 -1.82 1.13
C THR A 177 -9.80 -1.69 1.76
N LYS A 178 -10.23 -0.45 1.97
CA LYS A 178 -11.57 -0.13 2.44
C LYS A 178 -12.02 1.18 1.80
N ASN A 179 -13.23 1.20 1.27
CA ASN A 179 -13.88 2.46 0.94
C ASN A 179 -14.43 3.03 2.25
N VAL A 180 -14.08 4.28 2.58
CA VAL A 180 -14.40 4.84 3.90
C VAL A 180 -15.28 6.07 3.75
N THR A 181 -16.42 6.06 4.44
CA THR A 181 -17.40 7.16 4.38
C THR A 181 -17.17 8.26 5.41
N THR A 182 -16.55 7.97 6.56
CA THR A 182 -16.47 8.94 7.67
C THR A 182 -15.25 8.81 8.57
N SER A 183 -14.66 7.63 8.74
CA SER A 183 -13.48 7.44 9.60
C SER A 183 -12.73 6.12 9.33
N ASP A 184 -11.43 6.17 9.55
CA ASP A 184 -10.57 4.99 9.48
C ASP A 184 -10.43 4.27 10.83
N SER A 185 -9.98 3.02 10.78
CA SER A 185 -9.76 2.13 11.91
C SER A 185 -8.49 1.33 11.71
N VAL A 186 -7.82 0.94 12.81
CA VAL A 186 -6.67 0.04 12.77
C VAL A 186 -7.02 -1.25 12.01
N MET A 187 -6.26 -1.55 10.95
CA MET A 187 -6.30 -2.88 10.34
C MET A 187 -5.39 -3.81 11.15
N GLY A 188 -5.99 -4.77 11.86
CA GLY A 188 -5.30 -5.90 12.45
C GLY A 188 -5.30 -7.11 11.51
N VAL A 189 -4.25 -7.92 11.56
CA VAL A 189 -4.21 -9.23 10.91
C VAL A 189 -4.06 -10.30 11.97
N GLY A 190 -4.91 -11.32 11.89
CA GLY A 190 -4.88 -12.45 12.82
C GLY A 190 -3.57 -13.22 12.71
N GLY A 191 -2.95 -13.53 13.85
CA GLY A 191 -1.66 -14.21 13.91
C GLY A 191 -0.48 -13.26 13.71
N GLY A 192 -0.11 -12.52 14.75
CA GLY A 192 1.11 -11.72 14.77
C GLY A 192 2.37 -12.57 14.99
N GLY A 193 3.49 -12.06 14.49
CA GLY A 193 4.83 -12.39 14.93
C GLY A 193 5.58 -11.11 15.32
N PRO A 194 6.74 -11.22 15.96
CA PRO A 194 7.58 -10.05 16.20
C PRO A 194 7.97 -9.39 14.87
N TYR A 195 8.31 -8.10 14.89
CA TYR A 195 8.89 -7.39 13.74
C TYR A 195 7.92 -7.06 12.58
N PHE A 196 6.73 -6.54 12.89
CA PHE A 196 5.88 -5.96 11.85
C PHE A 196 6.14 -4.46 11.69
N LEU A 197 5.77 -3.96 10.52
CA LEU A 197 5.57 -2.53 10.30
C LEU A 197 4.46 -2.38 9.27
N GLY A 198 3.49 -1.54 9.56
CA GLY A 198 2.40 -1.24 8.68
C GLY A 198 2.30 0.24 8.36
N ALA A 199 1.58 0.52 7.30
CA ALA A 199 1.22 1.87 6.90
C ALA A 199 -0.25 1.91 6.50
N THR A 200 -0.82 3.08 6.67
CA THR A 200 -2.19 3.39 6.26
C THR A 200 -2.15 4.65 5.42
N VAL A 201 -2.83 4.64 4.28
CA VAL A 201 -2.80 5.72 3.31
C VAL A 201 -4.20 5.95 2.75
N GLU A 202 -4.73 7.15 2.92
CA GLU A 202 -5.93 7.63 2.24
C GLU A 202 -5.59 8.04 0.80
N ILE A 203 -6.39 7.57 -0.15
CA ILE A 203 -6.39 7.98 -1.55
C ILE A 203 -7.61 8.84 -1.81
N LEU A 204 -7.37 10.04 -2.32
CA LEU A 204 -8.39 11.04 -2.65
C LEU A 204 -8.92 10.82 -4.06
N ALA A 205 -10.24 10.81 -4.21
CA ALA A 205 -10.87 10.70 -5.52
C ALA A 205 -10.67 11.98 -6.36
N ALA A 206 -10.58 11.78 -7.68
CA ALA A 206 -10.68 12.83 -8.66
C ALA A 206 -11.98 13.63 -8.49
N ASP A 207 -11.87 14.95 -8.58
CA ASP A 207 -13.04 15.82 -8.53
C ASP A 207 -13.95 15.52 -9.73
N VAL A 208 -15.27 15.54 -9.52
CA VAL A 208 -16.22 15.39 -10.63
C VAL A 208 -16.17 16.67 -11.45
N SER A 209 -15.73 16.61 -12.72
CA SER A 209 -15.75 17.80 -13.57
C SER A 209 -17.20 18.24 -13.81
N THR A 210 -17.57 19.40 -13.27
CA THR A 210 -18.88 20.03 -13.52
C THR A 210 -18.88 20.91 -14.78
N THR A 211 -17.81 20.86 -15.58
CA THR A 211 -17.59 21.72 -16.76
C THR A 211 -18.57 21.52 -17.92
N GLY A 212 -19.65 20.75 -17.74
CA GLY A 212 -20.76 20.61 -18.69
C GLY A 212 -22.02 21.41 -18.36
N PHE A 213 -22.14 22.05 -17.18
CA PHE A 213 -23.34 22.82 -16.82
C PHE A 213 -23.10 24.33 -17.00
N PHE A 214 -22.90 24.77 -18.25
CA PHE A 214 -23.15 26.16 -18.59
C PHE A 214 -24.64 26.25 -18.97
N ALA A 215 -25.48 26.58 -18.00
CA ALA A 215 -26.87 26.93 -18.29
C ALA A 215 -26.85 28.20 -19.15
N MET A 216 -27.14 28.06 -20.45
CA MET A 216 -27.57 29.20 -21.25
C MET A 216 -28.94 29.63 -20.75
N PHE A 217 -28.98 30.79 -20.10
CA PHE A 217 -30.18 31.62 -19.99
C PHE A 217 -29.85 32.96 -20.64
#